data_AF-A0A7X7HM08-F1
#
_entry.id   AF-A0A7X7HM08-F1
#
_cell.length_a   1.000
_cell.length_b   1.000
_cell.length_c   1.000
_cell.angle_alpha   90.00
_cell.angle_beta   90.00
_cell.angle_gamma   90.00
#
_symmetry.space_group_name_H-M   'P 1'
#
loop_
_entity.id
_entity.type
_entity.pdbx_description
1 polymer ?
#
loop_
_entity_poly.entity_id
_entity_poly.type
_entity_poly.pdbx_seq_one_letter_code
_entity_poly.pdbx_strand_id
1 'polypeptide(L)'
;MGPHPKDQPAAGDLQSLARPRDRRRTGASLRSRALRLLARREYTRAELRRKLLLAEESDVRKSLQQSGGPDPDALEPITDELLERIDSLLDDLERSHLLSDRRYAEVLVNSKGSRYGVARLSRTLATHGVGGRLAEDALAPLRATQRERALAIWKRRFSQPPSDLKERARQHRFLIGRGFDPATVAWVLRHGGNPPD
;
A
#
# COMPACT_ATOMS: atom_id res chain seq x y z
N MET A 1 -78.42 32.28 15.48
CA MET A 1 -77.31 33.23 15.27
C MET A 1 -76.38 33.11 16.46
N GLY A 2 -75.16 32.58 16.42
CA GLY A 2 -74.33 31.93 15.43
C GLY A 2 -73.08 31.53 16.24
N PRO A 3 -72.61 30.27 16.18
CA PRO A 3 -71.53 29.82 17.03
C PRO A 3 -70.21 30.41 16.54
N HIS A 4 -69.52 31.17 17.39
CA HIS A 4 -68.10 31.48 17.17
C HIS A 4 -67.22 30.32 17.64
N PRO A 5 -66.09 30.08 16.95
CA PRO A 5 -65.62 28.75 16.65
C PRO A 5 -64.49 28.30 17.58
N LYS A 6 -64.29 26.98 17.58
CA LYS A 6 -63.18 26.27 18.21
C LYS A 6 -61.84 26.81 17.70
N ASP A 7 -60.98 27.26 18.59
CA ASP A 7 -59.55 27.39 18.34
C ASP A 7 -58.97 25.99 18.09
N GLN A 8 -58.93 25.60 16.82
CA GLN A 8 -57.97 24.63 16.31
C GLN A 8 -56.69 25.41 15.98
N PRO A 9 -55.51 25.03 16.51
CA PRO A 9 -54.27 25.55 15.96
C PRO A 9 -54.15 25.08 14.51
N ALA A 10 -54.00 26.05 13.62
CA ALA A 10 -53.82 25.85 12.20
C ALA A 10 -52.60 24.96 11.94
N ALA A 11 -52.83 23.90 11.17
CA ALA A 11 -51.78 23.19 10.45
C ALA A 11 -51.14 24.17 9.46
N GLY A 12 -49.93 24.61 9.77
CA GLY A 12 -49.14 25.47 8.91
C GLY A 12 -47.70 25.47 9.37
N ASP A 13 -46.79 25.13 8.46
CA ASP A 13 -45.35 25.34 8.56
C ASP A 13 -44.53 24.35 9.42
N LEU A 14 -44.78 23.05 9.21
CA LEU A 14 -43.74 22.00 9.34
C LEU A 14 -42.76 21.99 8.14
N GLN A 15 -42.62 23.10 7.43
CA GLN A 15 -41.79 23.25 6.24
C GLN A 15 -40.81 24.41 6.37
N SER A 16 -40.03 24.41 7.45
CA SER A 16 -38.78 25.17 7.51
C SER A 16 -37.59 24.22 7.60
N LEU A 17 -37.05 23.94 6.41
CA LEU A 17 -35.63 23.70 6.14
C LEU A 17 -35.07 22.38 6.66
N ALA A 18 -35.51 21.31 5.99
CA ALA A 18 -34.68 20.15 5.75
C ALA A 18 -33.24 20.60 5.45
N ARG A 19 -32.31 20.26 6.35
CA ARG A 19 -30.86 20.41 6.13
C ARG A 19 -30.55 19.92 4.71
N PRO A 20 -29.71 20.64 3.95
CA PRO A 20 -29.47 20.33 2.54
C PRO A 20 -29.18 18.85 2.41
N ARG A 21 -30.13 18.17 1.78
CA ARG A 21 -30.18 16.72 1.62
C ARG A 21 -28.84 16.26 1.05
N ASP A 22 -28.07 15.57 1.88
CA ASP A 22 -27.57 14.23 1.58
C ASP A 22 -26.91 14.03 0.19
N ARG A 23 -26.21 15.04 -0.33
CA ARG A 23 -25.40 14.92 -1.55
C ARG A 23 -24.18 13.99 -1.36
N ARG A 24 -23.96 13.44 -0.16
CA ARG A 24 -22.87 12.50 0.17
C ARG A 24 -23.32 11.04 0.25
N ARG A 25 -24.52 10.70 -0.23
CA ARG A 25 -25.08 9.33 -0.13
C ARG A 25 -24.86 8.40 -1.32
N THR A 26 -24.08 8.78 -2.33
CA THR A 26 -23.74 7.88 -3.44
C THR A 26 -22.24 7.91 -3.72
N GLY A 27 -21.51 7.05 -3.02
CA GLY A 27 -20.05 6.92 -3.07
C GLY A 27 -19.53 6.64 -1.67
N ALA A 28 -18.88 5.50 -1.45
CA ALA A 28 -18.40 5.14 -0.11
C ALA A 28 -17.50 6.25 0.45
N SER A 29 -17.78 6.73 1.67
CA SER A 29 -16.94 7.73 2.33
C SER A 29 -15.46 7.36 2.25
N LEU A 30 -14.55 8.34 2.19
CA LEU A 30 -13.09 8.11 2.21
C LEU A 30 -12.69 7.10 3.29
N ARG A 31 -13.27 7.24 4.49
CA ARG A 31 -13.09 6.30 5.60
C ARG A 31 -13.56 4.89 5.25
N SER A 32 -14.78 4.73 4.74
CA SER A 32 -15.29 3.41 4.31
C SER A 32 -14.42 2.77 3.23
N ARG A 33 -13.87 3.55 2.28
CA ARG A 33 -12.92 3.03 1.27
C ARG A 33 -11.61 2.59 1.89
N ALA A 34 -11.04 3.40 2.78
CA ALA A 34 -9.82 3.07 3.49
C ALA A 34 -9.97 1.77 4.30
N LEU A 35 -11.06 1.63 5.06
CA LEU A 35 -11.36 0.42 5.83
C LEU A 35 -11.52 -0.81 4.93
N ARG A 36 -12.19 -0.69 3.77
CA ARG A 36 -12.28 -1.80 2.81
C ARG A 36 -10.94 -2.21 2.22
N LEU A 37 -10.02 -1.26 2.02
CA LEU A 37 -8.66 -1.58 1.60
C LEU A 37 -7.95 -2.34 2.72
N LEU A 38 -7.87 -1.75 3.91
CA LEU A 38 -7.17 -2.32 5.07
C LEU A 38 -7.69 -3.71 5.47
N ALA A 39 -8.98 -3.99 5.26
CA ALA A 39 -9.55 -5.32 5.49
C ALA A 39 -8.95 -6.44 4.62
N ARG A 40 -8.25 -6.10 3.51
CA ARG A 40 -7.72 -7.09 2.56
C ARG A 40 -6.26 -7.46 2.81
N ARG A 41 -5.45 -6.51 3.28
CA ARG A 41 -4.00 -6.66 3.54
C ARG A 41 -3.46 -5.45 4.28
N GLU A 42 -2.23 -5.56 4.77
CA GLU A 42 -1.45 -4.41 5.21
C GLU A 42 -1.13 -3.48 4.02
N TYR A 43 -1.26 -2.18 4.26
CA TYR A 43 -0.84 -1.11 3.35
C TYR A 43 0.13 -0.20 4.09
N THR A 44 1.01 0.45 3.34
CA THR A 44 1.78 1.59 3.87
C THR A 44 0.95 2.86 3.81
N ARG A 45 1.33 3.89 4.58
CA ARG A 45 0.72 5.22 4.50
C ARG A 45 0.76 5.76 3.08
N ALA A 46 1.92 5.68 2.43
CA ALA A 46 2.10 6.15 1.06
C ALA A 46 1.23 5.38 0.04
N GLU A 47 1.11 4.06 0.18
CA GLU A 47 0.24 3.25 -0.68
C GLU A 47 -1.24 3.61 -0.50
N LEU A 48 -1.69 3.72 0.75
CA LEU A 48 -3.09 4.00 1.06
C LEU A 48 -3.47 5.42 0.59
N ARG A 49 -2.61 6.42 0.84
CA ARG A 49 -2.76 7.80 0.34
C ARG A 49 -2.95 7.83 -1.17
N ARG A 50 -2.04 7.19 -1.93
CA ARG A 50 -2.10 7.11 -3.39
C ARG A 50 -3.39 6.48 -3.87
N LYS A 51 -3.85 5.39 -3.22
CA LYS A 51 -5.08 4.70 -3.60
C LYS A 51 -6.34 5.53 -3.34
N LEU A 52 -6.36 6.29 -2.24
CA LEU A 52 -7.47 7.18 -1.93
C LEU A 52 -7.54 8.35 -2.93
N LEU A 53 -6.40 8.95 -3.28
CA LEU A 53 -6.33 10.00 -4.31
C LEU A 53 -6.84 9.53 -5.67
N LEU A 54 -6.31 8.40 -6.16
CA LEU A 54 -6.74 7.83 -7.45
C LEU A 54 -8.25 7.49 -7.48
N ALA A 55 -8.81 7.08 -6.34
CA ALA A 55 -10.23 6.80 -6.24
C ALA A 55 -11.08 8.08 -6.30
N GLU A 56 -10.67 9.15 -5.61
CA GLU A 56 -11.35 10.45 -5.67
C GLU A 56 -11.28 11.05 -7.08
N GLU A 57 -10.12 11.04 -7.72
CA GLU A 57 -9.99 11.50 -9.11
C GLU A 57 -10.91 10.71 -10.06
N SER A 58 -11.02 9.40 -9.86
CA SER A 58 -11.89 8.55 -10.68
C SER A 58 -13.36 8.87 -10.50
N ASP A 59 -13.78 9.22 -9.27
CA ASP A 59 -15.16 9.58 -8.97
C ASP A 59 -15.52 10.97 -9.52
N VAL A 60 -14.57 11.93 -9.47
CA VAL A 60 -14.70 13.25 -10.11
C VAL A 60 -14.86 13.09 -11.63
N ARG A 61 -13.93 12.36 -12.28
CA ARG A 61 -14.00 12.09 -13.73
C ARG A 61 -15.33 11.46 -14.16
N LYS A 62 -15.85 10.50 -13.40
CA LYS A 62 -17.16 9.87 -13.68
C LYS A 62 -18.33 10.85 -13.54
N SER A 63 -18.28 11.71 -12.52
CA SER A 63 -19.33 12.71 -12.29
C SER A 63 -19.38 13.72 -13.44
N LEU A 64 -18.23 14.17 -13.93
CA LEU A 64 -18.13 15.04 -15.11
C LEU A 64 -18.69 14.36 -16.37
N GLN A 65 -18.32 13.10 -16.63
CA GLN A 65 -18.85 12.33 -17.77
C GLN A 65 -20.37 12.14 -17.73
N GLN A 66 -20.97 12.02 -16.54
CA GLN A 66 -22.42 11.87 -16.37
C GLN A 66 -23.20 13.19 -16.51
N SER A 67 -22.53 14.34 -16.39
CA SER A 67 -23.14 15.67 -16.37
C SER A 67 -23.35 16.31 -17.76
N GLY A 68 -22.95 15.63 -18.84
CA GLY A 68 -23.13 16.14 -20.21
C GLY A 68 -22.15 17.26 -20.65
N GLY A 69 -21.06 17.50 -19.92
CA GLY A 69 -19.95 18.43 -20.25
C GLY A 69 -19.03 18.64 -19.02
N PRO A 70 -17.78 19.17 -19.12
CA PRO A 70 -17.11 19.90 -20.22
C PRO A 70 -15.92 19.11 -20.84
N ASP A 71 -15.03 19.81 -21.56
CA ASP A 71 -13.79 19.32 -22.21
C ASP A 71 -13.12 18.18 -21.40
N PRO A 72 -12.91 16.98 -21.98
CA PRO A 72 -12.27 15.85 -21.29
C PRO A 72 -10.86 16.15 -20.77
N ASP A 73 -10.23 17.22 -21.24
CA ASP A 73 -8.91 17.68 -20.76
C ASP A 73 -8.96 18.66 -19.58
N ALA A 74 -10.15 19.11 -19.14
CA ALA A 74 -10.32 19.91 -17.93
C ALA A 74 -10.19 19.03 -16.67
N LEU A 75 -8.96 18.65 -16.33
CA LEU A 75 -8.65 18.04 -15.03
C LEU A 75 -9.00 19.04 -13.92
N GLU A 76 -10.08 18.80 -13.17
CA GLU A 76 -10.28 19.52 -11.91
C GLU A 76 -9.04 19.28 -11.03
N PRO A 77 -8.33 20.34 -10.58
CA PRO A 77 -7.09 20.18 -9.85
C PRO A 77 -7.34 19.47 -8.52
N ILE A 78 -6.42 18.57 -8.16
CA ILE A 78 -6.34 18.04 -6.79
C ILE A 78 -6.20 19.24 -5.87
N THR A 79 -7.18 19.47 -4.99
CA THR A 79 -7.17 20.63 -4.09
C THR A 79 -6.39 20.32 -2.81
N ASP A 80 -5.84 21.36 -2.20
CA ASP A 80 -5.13 21.24 -0.92
C ASP A 80 -6.07 20.74 0.19
N GLU A 81 -7.35 21.12 0.17
CA GLU A 81 -8.32 20.65 1.16
C GLU A 81 -8.57 19.13 1.05
N LEU A 82 -8.52 18.56 -0.16
CA LEU A 82 -8.63 17.11 -0.34
C LEU A 82 -7.41 16.39 0.25
N LEU A 83 -6.21 16.93 0.00
CA LEU A 83 -4.96 16.38 0.51
C LEU A 83 -4.96 16.38 2.04
N GLU A 84 -5.30 17.51 2.66
CA GLU A 84 -5.42 17.65 4.12
C GLU A 84 -6.46 16.68 4.69
N ARG A 85 -7.62 16.51 4.04
CA ARG A 85 -8.66 15.58 4.47
C ARG A 85 -8.19 14.12 4.42
N ILE A 86 -7.42 13.76 3.40
CA ILE A 86 -6.82 12.42 3.30
C ILE A 86 -5.75 12.25 4.38
N ASP A 87 -4.85 13.22 4.55
CA ASP A 87 -3.76 13.13 5.52
C ASP A 87 -4.29 13.07 6.96
N SER A 88 -5.33 13.84 7.29
CA SER A 88 -6.03 13.76 8.58
C SER A 88 -6.66 12.38 8.81
N LEU A 89 -7.31 11.79 7.79
CA LEU A 89 -7.84 10.43 7.89
C LEU A 89 -6.74 9.40 8.11
N LEU A 90 -5.58 9.54 7.42
CA LEU A 90 -4.45 8.63 7.59
C LEU A 90 -3.88 8.71 9.01
N ASP A 91 -3.76 9.91 9.57
CA ASP A 91 -3.34 10.10 10.96
C ASP A 91 -4.27 9.38 11.95
N ASP A 92 -5.58 9.49 11.75
CA ASP A 92 -6.56 8.81 12.61
C ASP A 92 -6.46 7.27 12.50
N LEU A 93 -6.19 6.76 11.30
CA LEU A 93 -5.99 5.33 11.07
C LEU A 93 -4.69 4.83 11.72
N GLU A 94 -3.63 5.64 11.74
CA GLU A 94 -2.37 5.32 12.45
C GLU A 94 -2.55 5.38 13.97
N ARG A 95 -3.22 6.42 14.49
CA ARG A 95 -3.53 6.57 15.93
C ARG A 95 -4.39 5.43 16.46
N SER A 96 -5.30 4.91 15.63
CA SER A 96 -6.12 3.74 15.97
C SER A 96 -5.45 2.40 15.65
N HIS A 97 -4.16 2.42 15.27
CA HIS A 97 -3.39 1.23 14.90
C HIS A 97 -4.01 0.39 13.77
N LEU A 98 -4.85 0.97 12.92
CA LEU A 98 -5.41 0.32 11.74
C LEU A 98 -4.44 0.40 10.54
N LEU A 99 -3.59 1.43 10.50
CA LEU A 99 -2.53 1.60 9.50
C LEU A 99 -1.15 1.55 10.17
N SER A 100 -0.21 0.80 9.61
CA SER A 100 1.14 0.68 10.16
C SER A 100 2.17 0.25 9.11
N ASP A 101 3.09 1.15 8.79
CA ASP A 101 4.24 0.86 7.91
C ASP A 101 5.13 -0.25 8.50
N ARG A 102 5.19 -0.35 9.83
CA ARG A 102 5.93 -1.41 10.53
C ARG A 102 5.33 -2.79 10.26
N ARG A 103 4.02 -2.95 10.45
CA ARG A 103 3.35 -4.24 10.16
C ARG A 103 3.50 -4.62 8.70
N TYR A 104 3.38 -3.66 7.78
CA TYR A 104 3.64 -3.89 6.37
C TYR A 104 5.05 -4.45 6.13
N ALA A 105 6.07 -3.84 6.73
CA ALA A 105 7.46 -4.26 6.57
C ALA A 105 7.71 -5.68 7.12
N GLU A 106 7.17 -5.97 8.32
CA GLU A 106 7.27 -7.29 8.95
C GLU A 106 6.58 -8.37 8.10
N VAL A 107 5.36 -8.11 7.60
CA VAL A 107 4.64 -9.02 6.70
C VAL A 107 5.43 -9.28 5.41
N LEU A 108 6.03 -8.23 4.82
CA LEU A 108 6.85 -8.39 3.61
C LEU A 108 8.08 -9.26 3.88
N VAL A 109 8.80 -8.99 4.98
CA VAL A 109 10.01 -9.73 5.37
C VAL A 109 9.67 -11.19 5.67
N ASN A 110 8.61 -11.45 6.43
CA ASN A 110 8.19 -12.81 6.77
C ASN A 110 7.73 -13.60 5.53
N SER A 111 6.97 -12.97 4.65
CA SER A 111 6.41 -13.65 3.46
C SER A 111 7.41 -13.83 2.32
N LYS A 112 8.44 -12.97 2.21
CA LYS A 112 9.37 -12.93 1.07
C LYS A 112 10.84 -13.15 1.43
N GLY A 113 11.22 -13.07 2.71
CA GLY A 113 12.60 -13.20 3.18
C GLY A 113 13.26 -14.51 2.82
N SER A 114 12.49 -15.60 2.75
CA SER A 114 12.98 -16.92 2.31
C SER A 114 13.31 -17.01 0.81
N ARG A 115 12.85 -16.05 0.00
CA ARG A 115 12.97 -16.08 -1.47
C ARG A 115 13.86 -14.98 -2.04
N TYR A 116 13.97 -13.85 -1.34
CA TYR A 116 14.69 -12.68 -1.81
C TYR A 116 15.72 -12.19 -0.79
N GLY A 117 16.82 -11.66 -1.31
CA GLY A 117 17.85 -11.03 -0.52
C GLY A 117 17.48 -9.61 -0.08
N VAL A 118 18.25 -9.09 0.87
CA VAL A 118 17.99 -7.81 1.55
C VAL A 118 17.90 -6.66 0.56
N ALA A 119 18.76 -6.62 -0.47
CA ALA A 119 18.78 -5.52 -1.41
C ALA A 119 17.47 -5.40 -2.21
N ARG A 120 16.83 -6.52 -2.55
CA ARG A 120 15.55 -6.51 -3.27
C ARG A 120 14.40 -6.10 -2.35
N LEU A 121 14.35 -6.62 -1.13
CA LEU A 121 13.31 -6.27 -0.17
C LEU A 121 13.41 -4.81 0.28
N SER A 122 14.62 -4.30 0.48
CA SER A 122 14.88 -2.88 0.76
C SER A 122 14.33 -1.98 -0.35
N ARG A 123 14.57 -2.31 -1.62
CA ARG A 123 13.98 -1.56 -2.75
C ARG A 123 12.46 -1.61 -2.73
N THR A 124 11.87 -2.77 -2.45
CA THR A 124 10.42 -2.91 -2.34
C THR A 124 9.87 -2.01 -1.22
N LEU A 125 10.45 -2.06 -0.02
CA LEU A 125 10.07 -1.17 1.09
C LEU A 125 10.15 0.31 0.68
N ALA A 126 11.25 0.73 0.06
CA ALA A 126 11.43 2.11 -0.40
C ALA A 126 10.39 2.53 -1.46
N THR A 127 10.07 1.68 -2.44
CA THR A 127 9.01 1.94 -3.43
C THR A 127 7.64 2.14 -2.76
N HIS A 128 7.40 1.48 -1.64
CA HIS A 128 6.18 1.61 -0.85
C HIS A 128 6.26 2.68 0.24
N GLY A 129 7.32 3.49 0.27
CA GLY A 129 7.47 4.62 1.21
C GLY A 129 8.02 4.22 2.58
N VAL A 130 8.48 2.99 2.77
CA VAL A 130 9.09 2.51 4.02
C VAL A 130 10.61 2.63 3.90
N GLY A 131 11.20 3.60 4.60
CA GLY A 131 12.64 3.88 4.58
C GLY A 131 13.25 4.02 5.97
N GLY A 132 14.52 4.46 6.01
CA GLY A 132 15.26 4.76 7.24
C GLY A 132 15.34 3.59 8.22
N ARG A 133 15.33 3.92 9.52
CA ARG A 133 15.47 2.96 10.62
C ARG A 133 14.43 1.84 10.58
N LEU A 134 13.19 2.16 10.17
CA LEU A 134 12.12 1.16 10.10
C LEU A 134 12.45 0.03 9.11
N ALA A 135 12.95 0.38 7.93
CA ALA A 135 13.37 -0.60 6.94
C ALA A 135 14.62 -1.37 7.41
N GLU A 136 15.55 -0.68 8.07
CA GLU A 136 16.78 -1.28 8.61
C GLU A 136 16.48 -2.34 9.66
N ASP A 137 15.62 -2.02 10.62
CA ASP A 137 15.18 -2.88 11.72
C ASP A 137 14.46 -4.12 11.17
N ALA A 138 13.49 -3.92 10.26
CA ALA A 138 12.75 -5.02 9.66
C ALA A 138 13.66 -5.99 8.88
N LEU A 139 14.70 -5.47 8.23
CA LEU A 139 15.64 -6.27 7.42
C LEU A 139 16.81 -6.85 8.21
N ALA A 140 17.06 -6.40 9.45
CA ALA A 140 18.20 -6.83 10.25
C ALA A 140 18.27 -8.37 10.44
N PRO A 141 17.16 -9.07 10.76
CA PRO A 141 17.18 -10.53 10.89
C PRO A 141 17.61 -11.26 9.61
N LEU A 142 17.28 -10.68 8.45
CA LEU A 142 17.63 -11.25 7.16
C LEU A 142 19.11 -11.07 6.80
N ARG A 143 19.84 -10.15 7.43
CA ARG A 143 21.28 -9.96 7.19
C ARG A 143 22.09 -11.14 7.74
N ALA A 144 21.72 -11.63 8.92
CA ALA A 144 22.40 -12.74 9.59
C ALA A 144 22.35 -14.04 8.78
N THR A 145 21.20 -14.36 8.17
CA THR A 145 21.00 -15.64 7.48
C THR A 145 21.15 -15.54 5.94
N GLN A 146 21.75 -14.47 5.39
CA GLN A 146 21.81 -14.27 3.93
C GLN A 146 22.47 -15.44 3.19
N ARG A 147 23.60 -15.94 3.70
CA ARG A 147 24.37 -17.02 3.07
C ARG A 147 23.56 -18.31 3.01
N GLU A 148 22.96 -18.71 4.12
CA GLU A 148 22.12 -19.90 4.24
C GLU A 148 20.92 -19.85 3.27
N ARG A 149 20.20 -18.72 3.25
CA ARG A 149 19.05 -18.55 2.34
C ARG A 149 19.46 -18.54 0.87
N ALA A 150 20.55 -17.85 0.54
CA ALA A 150 21.08 -17.83 -0.82
C ALA A 150 21.49 -19.24 -1.27
N LEU A 151 22.17 -19.99 -0.40
CA LEU A 151 22.59 -21.36 -0.66
C LEU A 151 21.38 -22.29 -0.84
N ALA A 152 20.37 -22.21 0.02
CA ALA A 152 19.17 -23.03 -0.09
C ALA A 152 18.43 -22.81 -1.42
N ILE A 153 18.30 -21.55 -1.86
CA ILE A 153 17.70 -21.21 -3.16
C ILE A 153 18.58 -21.70 -4.31
N TRP A 154 19.90 -21.51 -4.21
CA TRP A 154 20.85 -21.94 -5.22
C TRP A 154 20.85 -23.47 -5.37
N LYS A 155 20.89 -24.22 -4.26
CA LYS A 155 20.83 -25.69 -4.25
C LYS A 155 19.57 -26.19 -4.95
N ARG A 156 18.40 -25.58 -4.69
CA ARG A 156 17.16 -25.96 -5.37
C ARG A 156 17.18 -25.76 -6.89
N ARG A 157 17.99 -24.82 -7.41
CA ARG A 157 18.01 -24.49 -8.84
C ARG A 157 19.16 -25.13 -9.60
N PHE A 158 20.35 -25.17 -9.01
CA PHE A 158 21.58 -25.54 -9.72
C PHE A 158 22.26 -26.77 -9.12
N SER A 159 22.24 -26.94 -7.80
CA SER A 159 22.87 -28.04 -7.04
C SER A 159 24.39 -28.23 -7.22
N GLN A 160 25.00 -27.70 -8.28
CA GLN A 160 26.40 -27.84 -8.63
C GLN A 160 27.05 -26.49 -8.92
N PRO A 161 28.33 -26.30 -8.52
CA PRO A 161 29.08 -25.09 -8.83
C PRO A 161 29.22 -24.91 -10.35
N PRO A 162 29.45 -23.67 -10.82
CA PRO A 162 29.58 -23.40 -12.25
C PRO A 162 30.83 -24.10 -12.82
N SER A 163 30.66 -24.85 -13.90
CA SER A 163 31.75 -25.56 -14.60
C SER A 163 32.52 -24.68 -15.58
N ASP A 164 31.92 -23.58 -16.06
CA ASP A 164 32.52 -22.64 -17.00
C ASP A 164 32.11 -21.18 -16.71
N LEU A 165 32.68 -20.23 -17.48
CA LEU A 165 32.39 -18.81 -17.34
C LEU A 165 30.92 -18.45 -17.64
N LYS A 166 30.28 -19.18 -18.57
CA LYS A 166 28.90 -18.94 -18.99
C LYS A 166 27.93 -19.35 -17.88
N GLU A 167 28.14 -20.50 -17.26
CA GLU A 167 27.38 -21.01 -16.14
C GLU A 167 27.63 -20.17 -14.89
N ARG A 168 28.88 -19.72 -14.67
CA ARG A 168 29.18 -18.76 -13.59
C ARG A 168 28.36 -17.48 -13.74
N ALA A 169 28.32 -16.90 -14.93
CA ALA A 169 27.50 -15.71 -15.21
C ALA A 169 26.00 -15.98 -15.00
N ARG A 170 25.50 -17.15 -15.41
CA ARG A 170 24.11 -17.56 -15.23
C ARG A 170 23.71 -17.68 -13.75
N GLN A 171 24.50 -18.40 -12.96
CA GLN A 171 24.25 -18.60 -11.52
C GLN A 171 24.40 -17.28 -10.74
N HIS A 172 25.40 -16.45 -11.10
CA HIS A 172 25.58 -15.12 -10.53
C HIS A 172 24.35 -14.22 -10.77
N ARG A 173 23.91 -14.07 -12.03
CA ARG A 173 22.73 -13.25 -12.38
C ARG A 173 21.47 -13.74 -11.67
N PHE A 174 21.31 -15.05 -11.47
CA PHE A 174 20.17 -15.60 -10.75
C PHE A 174 20.07 -15.09 -9.31
N LEU A 175 21.18 -15.11 -8.56
CA LEU A 175 21.20 -14.69 -7.16
C LEU A 175 21.16 -13.16 -7.04
N ILE A 176 21.88 -12.42 -7.89
CA ILE A 176 21.80 -10.96 -7.94
C ILE A 176 20.37 -10.50 -8.28
N GLY A 177 19.70 -11.15 -9.25
CA GLY A 177 18.31 -10.86 -9.60
C GLY A 177 17.32 -11.14 -8.45
N ARG A 178 17.70 -11.99 -7.50
CA ARG A 178 16.95 -12.22 -6.24
C ARG A 178 17.29 -11.22 -5.15
N GLY A 179 18.31 -10.38 -5.34
CA GLY A 179 18.69 -9.33 -4.41
C GLY A 179 19.68 -9.75 -3.33
N PHE A 180 20.41 -10.85 -3.52
CA PHE A 180 21.55 -11.19 -2.67
C PHE A 180 22.75 -10.30 -3.03
N ASP A 181 23.53 -9.90 -2.03
CA ASP A 181 24.69 -9.04 -2.24
C ASP A 181 25.86 -9.80 -2.91
N PRO A 182 26.78 -9.09 -3.59
CA PRO A 182 27.88 -9.72 -4.31
C PRO A 182 28.77 -10.63 -3.45
N ALA A 183 28.97 -10.30 -2.17
CA ALA A 183 29.81 -11.11 -1.28
C ALA A 183 29.12 -12.45 -0.96
N THR A 184 27.82 -12.43 -0.67
CA THR A 184 27.00 -13.63 -0.50
C THR A 184 26.98 -14.47 -1.78
N VAL A 185 26.80 -13.86 -2.96
CA VAL A 185 26.81 -14.58 -4.24
C VAL A 185 28.16 -15.24 -4.49
N ALA A 186 29.26 -14.50 -4.30
CA ALA A 186 30.60 -15.03 -4.48
C ALA A 186 30.90 -16.17 -3.49
N TRP A 187 30.38 -16.10 -2.25
CA TRP A 187 30.47 -17.17 -1.27
C TRP A 187 29.73 -18.43 -1.74
N VAL A 188 28.48 -18.30 -2.20
CA VAL A 188 27.69 -19.45 -2.68
C VAL A 188 28.35 -20.11 -3.90
N LEU A 189 28.86 -19.34 -4.85
CA LEU A 189 29.48 -19.92 -6.06
C LEU A 189 30.81 -20.62 -5.77
N ARG A 190 31.49 -20.30 -4.66
CA ARG A 190 32.71 -20.99 -4.22
C ARG A 190 32.42 -22.23 -3.37
N HIS A 191 31.43 -22.16 -2.48
CA HIS A 191 31.20 -23.17 -1.44
C HIS A 191 29.91 -23.98 -1.66
N GLY A 192 29.14 -23.69 -2.70
CA GLY A 192 27.83 -24.31 -2.91
C GLY A 192 27.89 -25.83 -3.06
N GLY A 193 28.96 -26.34 -3.66
CA GLY A 193 29.24 -27.77 -3.80
C GLY A 193 29.92 -28.42 -2.60
N ASN A 194 30.46 -27.63 -1.66
CA ASN A 194 31.09 -28.12 -0.44
C ASN A 194 31.01 -27.00 0.64
N PRO A 195 29.89 -26.89 1.37
CA PRO A 195 29.74 -25.83 2.37
C PRO A 195 30.78 -26.05 3.48
N PRO A 196 31.54 -25.02 3.91
CA PRO A 196 32.38 -25.13 5.09
C PRO A 196 31.48 -25.35 6.32
N ASP A 197 31.91 -26.26 7.20
CA ASP A 197 31.32 -26.49 8.53
C ASP A 197 31.25 -25.18 9.35
#